data_AF-A0A4Y7KKL7-F1
#
_entry.id   AF-A0A4Y7KKL7-F1
#
_cell.length_a   1.000
_cell.length_b   1.000
_cell.length_c   1.000
_cell.angle_alpha   90.00
_cell.angle_beta   90.00
_cell.angle_gamma   90.00
#
_symmetry.space_group_name_H-M   'P 1'
#
loop_
_entity.id
_entity.type
_entity.pdbx_description
1 polymer ?
#
loop_
_entity_poly.entity_id
_entity_poly.type
_entity_poly.pdbx_seq_one_letter_code
_entity_poly.pdbx_strand_id
1 'polypeptide(L)'
;MESLCETHTDIKSLITELKFPVSDWEDKWMDVYLDSSVSVLDICIAFSSEISRLNQSQLLLQCVRHVLDVSSDFPSSEKLLRSHNSLDDWMLQITSKNQKIENCSLILNKLTGSLYLGKAKTSAKGKVLMRAMYGVMVQTIFVCGVFSAGFSGSEKALVDLQVSDKFLWAEAFNGLQLDVNGEVRDLFRHGSKTVLKDLEAVDSCVKNLHPLTSTGADQPDAEKLKHSVLDLGSSSEKFSAGLDILSKEVENFFQIVLSGRDALLCNLRVSDVQSKKQKKGQYR
;
A
#
# COMPACT_ATOMS: atom_id res chain seq x y z
N MET A 1 -6.78 4.24 -1.32
CA MET A 1 -5.93 4.30 -2.54
C MET A 1 -6.54 5.24 -3.57
N GLU A 2 -7.83 5.08 -3.91
CA GLU A 2 -8.57 5.99 -4.82
C GLU A 2 -8.28 7.48 -4.59
N SER A 3 -8.40 7.98 -3.36
CA SER A 3 -8.12 9.39 -3.05
C SER A 3 -6.66 9.82 -3.31
N LEU A 4 -5.68 8.90 -3.24
CA LEU A 4 -4.29 9.19 -3.67
C LEU A 4 -4.19 9.22 -5.20
N CYS A 5 -4.88 8.32 -5.89
CA CYS A 5 -4.93 8.29 -7.34
C CYS A 5 -5.49 9.61 -7.89
N GLU A 6 -6.58 10.11 -7.30
CA GLU A 6 -7.19 11.40 -7.66
C GLU A 6 -6.21 12.56 -7.48
N THR A 7 -5.65 12.72 -6.28
CA THR A 7 -4.80 13.88 -5.99
C THR A 7 -3.46 13.86 -6.74
N HIS A 8 -2.87 12.69 -7.00
CA HIS A 8 -1.69 12.60 -7.86
C HIS A 8 -2.02 12.83 -9.34
N THR A 9 -3.23 12.48 -9.78
CA THR A 9 -3.72 12.82 -11.14
C THR A 9 -3.89 14.33 -11.29
N ASP A 10 -4.40 15.02 -10.28
CA ASP A 10 -4.50 16.48 -10.26
C ASP A 10 -3.12 17.14 -10.32
N ILE A 11 -2.14 16.62 -9.58
CA ILE A 11 -0.76 17.09 -9.64
C ILE A 11 -0.16 16.90 -11.03
N LYS A 12 -0.38 15.74 -11.65
CA LYS A 12 0.08 15.50 -13.03
C LYS A 12 -0.54 16.50 -14.01
N SER A 13 -1.84 16.78 -13.88
CA SER A 13 -2.54 17.77 -14.69
C SER A 13 -1.93 19.16 -14.48
N LEU A 14 -1.72 19.55 -13.22
CA LEU A 14 -1.08 20.82 -12.85
C LEU A 14 0.34 20.95 -13.44
N ILE A 15 1.16 19.90 -13.38
CA ILE A 15 2.50 19.88 -14.00
C ILE A 15 2.43 20.14 -15.51
N THR A 16 1.43 19.56 -16.17
CA THR A 16 1.22 19.71 -17.62
C THR A 16 0.78 21.13 -17.98
N GLU A 17 -0.10 21.72 -17.18
CA GLU A 17 -0.62 23.08 -17.37
C GLU A 17 0.42 24.17 -17.09
N LEU A 18 1.25 23.97 -16.06
CA LEU A 18 2.24 24.96 -15.66
C LEU A 18 3.30 25.19 -16.74
N LYS A 19 3.60 24.22 -17.61
CA LYS A 19 4.55 24.34 -18.74
C LYS A 19 5.85 25.03 -18.30
N PHE A 20 6.67 24.31 -17.52
CA PHE A 20 7.89 24.86 -16.93
C PHE A 20 8.94 25.21 -18.00
N PRO A 21 9.35 26.50 -18.14
CA PRO A 21 10.41 26.90 -19.07
C PRO A 21 11.77 26.38 -18.62
N VAL A 22 12.73 26.17 -19.54
CA VAL A 22 14.10 25.66 -19.23
C VAL A 22 14.77 26.39 -18.06
N SER A 23 14.53 27.70 -17.92
CA SER A 23 15.08 28.53 -16.84
C SER A 23 14.65 28.13 -15.44
N ASP A 24 13.46 27.54 -15.31
CA ASP A 24 12.92 27.09 -14.01
C ASP A 24 13.48 25.72 -13.62
N TRP A 25 14.29 25.08 -14.50
CA TRP A 25 14.86 23.76 -14.28
C TRP A 25 16.16 23.74 -13.47
N GLU A 26 16.69 24.90 -13.08
CA GLU A 26 17.84 24.97 -12.17
C GLU A 26 17.43 24.98 -10.68
N ASP A 27 16.12 24.94 -10.40
CA ASP A 27 15.60 25.03 -9.04
C ASP A 27 15.61 23.68 -8.30
N LYS A 28 15.95 23.69 -7.00
CA LYS A 28 15.99 22.46 -6.15
C LYS A 28 14.65 21.73 -5.98
N TRP A 29 13.53 22.32 -6.39
CA TRP A 29 12.21 21.73 -6.16
C TRP A 29 11.94 20.50 -7.05
N MET A 30 12.55 20.41 -8.23
CA MET A 30 12.35 19.24 -9.10
C MET A 30 13.07 18.02 -8.56
N ASP A 31 14.28 18.19 -8.02
CA ASP A 31 15.00 17.08 -7.38
C ASP A 31 14.15 16.50 -6.25
N VAL A 32 13.49 17.37 -5.47
CA VAL A 32 12.59 16.96 -4.39
C VAL A 32 11.37 16.21 -4.94
N TYR A 33 10.74 16.71 -6.01
CA TYR A 33 9.63 16.00 -6.65
C TYR A 33 10.07 14.62 -7.18
N LEU A 34 11.20 14.58 -7.90
CA LEU A 34 11.71 13.36 -8.52
C LEU A 34 12.14 12.34 -7.46
N ASP A 35 12.81 12.75 -6.38
CA ASP A 35 13.20 11.87 -5.27
C ASP A 35 11.98 11.38 -4.47
N SER A 36 11.00 12.27 -4.24
CA SER A 36 9.74 11.89 -3.58
C SER A 36 8.94 10.91 -4.44
N SER A 37 8.87 11.10 -5.75
CA SER A 37 8.19 10.17 -6.67
C SER A 37 8.81 8.78 -6.64
N VAL A 38 10.16 8.68 -6.60
CA VAL A 38 10.84 7.38 -6.46
C VAL A 38 10.49 6.72 -5.13
N SER A 39 10.51 7.49 -4.05
CA SER A 39 10.16 7.00 -2.71
C SER A 39 8.72 6.46 -2.66
N VAL A 40 7.77 7.13 -3.34
CA VAL A 40 6.38 6.65 -3.46
C VAL A 40 6.29 5.38 -4.31
N LEU A 41 7.02 5.29 -5.43
CA LEU A 41 7.08 4.09 -6.25
C LEU A 41 7.66 2.88 -5.48
N ASP A 42 8.67 3.11 -4.65
CA ASP A 42 9.24 2.06 -3.78
C ASP A 42 8.22 1.53 -2.77
N ILE A 43 7.35 2.40 -2.23
CA ILE A 43 6.23 2.00 -1.36
C ILE A 43 5.23 1.15 -2.14
N CYS A 44 4.85 1.55 -3.36
CA CYS A 44 3.97 0.75 -4.21
C CYS A 44 4.56 -0.64 -4.47
N ILE A 45 5.86 -0.73 -4.77
CA ILE A 45 6.56 -2.01 -4.95
C ILE A 45 6.50 -2.86 -3.68
N ALA A 46 6.66 -2.25 -2.50
CA ALA A 46 6.53 -2.95 -1.23
C ALA A 46 5.10 -3.49 -1.03
N PHE A 47 4.07 -2.69 -1.30
CA PHE A 47 2.66 -3.10 -1.24
C PHE A 47 2.35 -4.23 -2.22
N SER A 48 2.73 -4.10 -3.49
CA SER A 48 2.52 -5.16 -4.49
C SER A 48 3.23 -6.46 -4.11
N SER A 49 4.43 -6.36 -3.53
CA SER A 49 5.17 -7.53 -3.02
C SER A 49 4.43 -8.21 -1.86
N GLU A 50 3.80 -7.43 -0.99
CA GLU A 50 3.04 -7.95 0.14
C GLU A 50 1.72 -8.58 -0.28
N ILE A 51 0.97 -7.90 -1.14
CA ILE A 51 -0.27 -8.41 -1.73
C ILE A 51 0.01 -9.73 -2.47
N SER A 52 1.10 -9.79 -3.24
CA SER A 52 1.51 -11.02 -3.93
C SER A 52 1.79 -12.16 -2.95
N ARG A 53 2.46 -11.87 -1.82
CA ARG A 53 2.71 -12.86 -0.77
C ARG A 53 1.42 -13.36 -0.12
N LEU A 54 0.50 -12.45 0.19
CA LEU A 54 -0.81 -12.80 0.75
C LEU A 54 -1.63 -13.64 -0.24
N ASN A 55 -1.62 -13.29 -1.53
CA ASN A 55 -2.26 -14.08 -2.59
C ASN A 55 -1.64 -15.48 -2.73
N GLN A 56 -0.32 -15.60 -2.64
CA GLN A 56 0.35 -16.90 -2.63
C GLN A 56 -0.09 -17.75 -1.42
N SER A 57 -0.27 -17.14 -0.25
CA SER A 57 -0.78 -17.86 0.93
C SER A 57 -2.20 -18.40 0.71
N GLN A 58 -3.05 -17.70 -0.05
CA GLN A 58 -4.42 -18.17 -0.34
C GLN A 58 -4.44 -19.48 -1.13
N LEU A 59 -3.41 -19.78 -1.91
CA LEU A 59 -3.29 -21.06 -2.63
C LEU A 59 -3.24 -22.26 -1.68
N LEU A 60 -2.65 -22.08 -0.48
CA LEU A 60 -2.63 -23.13 0.55
C LEU A 60 -4.04 -23.40 1.08
N LEU A 61 -4.83 -22.36 1.30
CA LEU A 61 -6.22 -22.48 1.77
C LEU A 61 -7.12 -23.09 0.70
N GLN A 62 -6.91 -22.75 -0.56
CA GLN A 62 -7.61 -23.39 -1.69
C GLN A 62 -7.27 -24.89 -1.78
N CYS A 63 -6.01 -25.26 -1.55
CA CYS A 63 -5.61 -26.67 -1.46
C CYS A 63 -6.36 -27.40 -0.33
N VAL A 64 -6.40 -26.82 0.87
CA VAL A 64 -7.11 -27.39 2.02
C VAL A 64 -8.59 -27.60 1.69
N ARG A 65 -9.25 -26.58 1.13
CA ARG A 65 -10.67 -26.66 0.76
C ARG A 65 -10.94 -27.75 -0.27
N HIS A 66 -10.09 -27.89 -1.29
CA HIS A 66 -10.25 -28.93 -2.30
C HIS A 66 -9.99 -30.33 -1.70
N VAL A 67 -8.94 -30.49 -0.89
CA VAL A 67 -8.58 -31.79 -0.30
C VAL A 67 -9.66 -32.26 0.68
N LEU A 68 -10.26 -31.33 1.42
CA LEU A 68 -11.33 -31.58 2.39
C LEU A 68 -12.73 -31.38 1.82
N ASP A 69 -12.93 -31.38 0.51
CA ASP A 69 -14.29 -31.31 -0.05
C ASP A 69 -15.08 -32.55 0.36
N VAL A 70 -15.98 -32.40 1.34
CA VAL A 70 -16.76 -33.47 1.97
C VAL A 70 -18.05 -33.75 1.19
N SER A 71 -18.01 -33.68 -0.13
CA SER A 71 -19.19 -33.78 -0.99
C SER A 71 -19.80 -35.20 -1.05
N SER A 72 -19.10 -36.24 -0.55
CA SER A 72 -19.68 -37.60 -0.41
C SER A 72 -19.23 -38.39 0.81
N ASP A 73 -17.96 -38.33 1.22
CA ASP A 73 -17.38 -39.18 2.27
C ASP A 73 -16.45 -38.42 3.23
N PHE A 74 -16.30 -38.93 4.45
CA PHE A 74 -15.35 -38.37 5.42
C PHE A 74 -13.90 -38.44 4.88
N PRO A 75 -13.07 -37.39 5.03
CA PRO A 75 -11.72 -37.38 4.49
C PRO A 75 -10.85 -38.50 5.07
N SER A 76 -10.02 -39.13 4.24
CA SER A 76 -9.03 -40.11 4.70
C SER A 76 -7.98 -39.45 5.61
N SER A 77 -7.34 -40.26 6.46
CA SER A 77 -6.23 -39.82 7.33
C SER A 77 -5.11 -39.09 6.54
N GLU A 78 -4.80 -39.53 5.33
CA GLU A 78 -3.83 -38.87 4.44
C GLU A 78 -4.29 -37.48 3.99
N LYS A 79 -5.58 -37.32 3.65
CA LYS A 79 -6.17 -36.02 3.28
C LYS A 79 -6.17 -35.05 4.46
N LEU A 80 -6.48 -35.54 5.66
CA LEU A 80 -6.42 -34.75 6.90
C LEU A 80 -4.99 -34.28 7.18
N LEU A 81 -4.01 -35.19 7.14
CA LEU A 81 -2.60 -34.87 7.36
C LEU A 81 -2.07 -33.85 6.34
N ARG A 82 -2.41 -34.03 5.05
CA ARG A 82 -2.02 -33.08 4.00
C ARG A 82 -2.60 -31.69 4.24
N SER A 83 -3.85 -31.63 4.69
CA SER A 83 -4.54 -30.37 4.99
C SER A 83 -3.92 -29.70 6.22
N HIS A 84 -3.61 -30.47 7.26
CA HIS A 84 -2.92 -30.00 8.45
C HIS A 84 -1.58 -29.33 8.10
N ASN A 85 -0.74 -30.01 7.31
CA ASN A 85 0.54 -29.45 6.87
C ASN A 85 0.37 -28.16 6.04
N SER A 86 -0.67 -28.11 5.20
CA SER A 86 -0.96 -26.90 4.40
C SER A 86 -1.41 -25.72 5.29
N LEU A 87 -2.14 -26.00 6.38
CA LEU A 87 -2.52 -24.99 7.37
C LEU A 87 -1.32 -24.53 8.20
N ASP A 88 -0.40 -25.44 8.56
CA ASP A 88 0.88 -25.10 9.21
C ASP A 88 1.73 -24.18 8.33
N ASP A 89 1.89 -24.52 7.05
CA ASP A 89 2.60 -23.70 6.07
C ASP A 89 1.94 -22.31 5.94
N TRP A 90 0.61 -22.25 5.94
CA TRP A 90 -0.11 -20.98 5.87
C TRP A 90 0.16 -20.11 7.11
N MET A 91 0.07 -20.69 8.31
CA MET A 91 0.36 -19.99 9.57
C MET A 91 1.80 -19.47 9.63
N LEU A 92 2.76 -20.25 9.11
CA LEU A 92 4.16 -19.81 8.99
C LEU A 92 4.32 -18.67 7.97
N GLN A 93 3.66 -18.76 6.81
CA GLN A 93 3.75 -17.73 5.78
C GLN A 93 3.16 -16.39 6.23
N ILE A 94 1.99 -16.40 6.89
CA ILE A 94 1.34 -15.16 7.33
C ILE A 94 2.06 -14.48 8.50
N THR A 95 2.78 -15.24 9.32
CA THR A 95 3.60 -14.70 10.41
C THR A 95 5.00 -14.26 9.95
N SER A 96 5.43 -14.69 8.76
CA SER A 96 6.68 -14.23 8.18
C SER A 96 6.66 -12.72 7.95
N LYS A 97 7.78 -12.03 8.15
CA LYS A 97 7.89 -10.59 7.91
C LYS A 97 8.33 -10.30 6.48
N ASN A 98 7.74 -9.30 5.85
CA ASN A 98 8.17 -8.79 4.56
C ASN A 98 9.10 -7.60 4.77
N GLN A 99 10.39 -7.79 4.46
CA GLN A 99 11.40 -6.75 4.67
C GLN A 99 11.11 -5.45 3.91
N LYS A 100 10.47 -5.52 2.72
CA LYS A 100 10.12 -4.32 1.96
C LYS A 100 9.08 -3.48 2.69
N ILE A 101 8.09 -4.13 3.30
CA ILE A 101 7.06 -3.47 4.11
C ILE A 101 7.67 -2.87 5.38
N GLU A 102 8.55 -3.59 6.07
CA GLU A 102 9.26 -3.08 7.25
C GLU A 102 10.08 -1.82 6.90
N ASN A 103 10.68 -1.80 5.71
CA ASN A 103 11.45 -0.65 5.20
C ASN A 103 10.57 0.56 4.84
N CYS A 104 9.25 0.40 4.65
CA CYS A 104 8.37 1.54 4.35
C CYS A 104 8.42 2.62 5.44
N SER A 105 8.60 2.23 6.71
CA SER A 105 8.77 3.19 7.81
C SER A 105 9.94 4.16 7.57
N LEU A 106 11.06 3.68 7.03
CA LEU A 106 12.22 4.51 6.69
C LEU A 106 11.92 5.43 5.50
N ILE A 107 11.22 4.91 4.48
CA ILE A 107 10.84 5.68 3.29
C ILE A 107 9.86 6.81 3.66
N LEU A 108 8.88 6.53 4.52
CA LEU A 108 7.91 7.51 5.00
C LEU A 108 8.56 8.60 5.86
N ASN A 109 9.53 8.24 6.69
CA ASN A 109 10.33 9.22 7.45
C ASN A 109 11.18 10.09 6.52
N LYS A 110 11.79 9.51 5.48
CA LYS A 110 12.51 10.27 4.44
C LYS A 110 11.59 11.27 3.73
N LEU A 111 10.41 10.84 3.31
CA LEU A 111 9.38 11.70 2.69
C LEU A 111 8.94 12.82 3.64
N THR A 112 8.79 12.53 4.92
CA THR A 112 8.44 13.54 5.93
C THR A 112 9.54 14.60 6.05
N GLY A 113 10.80 14.20 6.00
CA GLY A 113 11.95 15.11 5.96
C GLY A 113 11.99 16.00 4.71
N SER A 114 11.45 15.54 3.57
CA SER A 114 11.43 16.30 2.32
C SER A 114 10.27 17.30 2.20
N LEU A 115 9.27 17.25 3.11
CA LEU A 115 8.14 18.20 3.14
C LEU A 115 8.58 19.66 3.35
N TYR A 116 9.75 19.89 3.96
CA TYR A 116 10.25 21.22 4.31
C TYR A 116 11.08 21.86 3.19
N LEU A 117 10.44 22.42 2.16
CA LEU A 117 11.12 23.30 1.20
C LEU A 117 11.02 24.77 1.60
N GLY A 118 11.68 25.11 2.71
CA GLY A 118 11.56 26.44 3.31
C GLY A 118 12.32 27.57 2.62
N LYS A 119 13.30 27.31 1.73
CA LYS A 119 14.25 28.38 1.29
C LYS A 119 14.84 28.24 -0.12
N ALA A 120 14.38 27.32 -0.95
CA ALA A 120 14.90 27.23 -2.31
C ALA A 120 14.39 28.43 -3.15
N LYS A 121 15.30 29.04 -3.92
CA LYS A 121 14.92 29.95 -5.01
C LYS A 121 13.97 29.16 -5.90
N THR A 122 12.74 29.64 -6.02
CA THR A 122 11.65 28.95 -6.70
C THR A 122 10.95 29.97 -7.59
N SER A 123 10.77 29.61 -8.86
CA SER A 123 9.95 30.40 -9.77
C SER A 123 8.50 30.53 -9.26
N ALA A 124 7.73 31.48 -9.79
CA ALA A 124 6.32 31.63 -9.39
C ALA A 124 5.52 30.34 -9.65
N LYS A 125 5.80 29.65 -10.76
CA LYS A 125 5.19 28.35 -11.10
C LYS A 125 5.68 27.24 -10.17
N GLY A 126 6.97 27.21 -9.85
CA GLY A 126 7.54 26.27 -8.88
C GLY A 126 6.89 26.39 -7.50
N LYS A 127 6.60 27.62 -7.04
CA LYS A 127 5.89 27.85 -5.77
C LYS A 127 4.47 27.29 -5.77
N VAL A 128 3.73 27.44 -6.87
CA VAL A 128 2.39 26.89 -7.01
C VAL A 128 2.43 25.36 -6.90
N LEU A 129 3.32 24.72 -7.67
CA LEU A 129 3.48 23.27 -7.62
C LEU A 129 3.93 22.78 -6.24
N MET A 130 4.91 23.43 -5.61
CA MET A 130 5.38 23.02 -4.27
C MET A 130 4.31 23.15 -3.20
N ARG A 131 3.43 24.15 -3.30
CA ARG A 131 2.29 24.27 -2.39
C ARG A 131 1.29 23.14 -2.57
N ALA A 132 0.99 22.75 -3.81
CA ALA A 132 0.11 21.61 -4.11
C ALA A 132 0.75 20.28 -3.66
N MET A 133 2.03 20.09 -3.98
CA MET A 133 2.81 18.91 -3.60
C MET A 133 2.88 18.70 -2.10
N TYR A 134 2.98 19.78 -1.30
CA TYR A 134 2.94 19.65 0.16
C TYR A 134 1.68 18.92 0.62
N GLY A 135 0.49 19.32 0.14
CA GLY A 135 -0.77 18.66 0.49
C GLY A 135 -0.82 17.20 0.04
N VAL A 136 -0.43 16.94 -1.20
CA VAL A 136 -0.42 15.57 -1.76
C VAL A 136 0.57 14.66 -1.02
N MET A 137 1.74 15.16 -0.65
CA MET A 137 2.72 14.37 0.09
C MET A 137 2.28 14.12 1.53
N VAL A 138 1.64 15.09 2.20
CA VAL A 138 1.03 14.88 3.52
C VAL A 138 -0.01 13.75 3.46
N GLN A 139 -0.92 13.79 2.49
CA GLN A 139 -1.90 12.74 2.27
C GLN A 139 -1.24 11.38 1.94
N THR A 140 -0.22 11.39 1.09
CA THR A 140 0.52 10.18 0.69
C THR A 140 1.19 9.53 1.89
N ILE A 141 1.92 10.29 2.69
CA ILE A 141 2.59 9.78 3.90
C ILE A 141 1.56 9.21 4.88
N PHE A 142 0.45 9.90 5.11
CA PHE A 142 -0.61 9.44 6.00
C PHE A 142 -1.22 8.11 5.52
N VAL A 143 -1.73 8.07 4.28
CA VAL A 143 -2.41 6.88 3.75
C VAL A 143 -1.43 5.71 3.63
N CYS A 144 -0.24 5.92 3.05
CA CYS A 144 0.75 4.86 2.94
C CYS A 144 1.23 4.39 4.32
N GLY A 145 1.35 5.26 5.32
CA GLY A 145 1.66 4.89 6.70
C GLY A 145 0.65 3.92 7.30
N VAL A 146 -0.65 4.18 7.11
CA VAL A 146 -1.73 3.30 7.57
C VAL A 146 -1.67 1.93 6.86
N PHE A 147 -1.48 1.90 5.53
CA PHE A 147 -1.34 0.65 4.80
C PHE A 147 -0.10 -0.15 5.23
N SER A 148 1.06 0.51 5.37
CA SER A 148 2.29 -0.11 5.86
C SER A 148 2.13 -0.66 7.28
N ALA A 149 1.42 0.06 8.16
CA ALA A 149 1.12 -0.41 9.51
C ALA A 149 0.23 -1.65 9.47
N GLY A 150 -0.82 -1.64 8.64
CA GLY A 150 -1.72 -2.78 8.49
C GLY A 150 -1.06 -4.03 7.94
N PHE A 151 -0.18 -3.89 6.95
CA PHE A 151 0.59 -4.98 6.37
C PHE A 151 1.71 -5.52 7.28
N SER A 152 2.38 -4.64 8.05
CA SER A 152 3.44 -5.07 8.98
C SER A 152 2.91 -5.60 10.32
N GLY A 153 1.65 -5.33 10.66
CA GLY A 153 1.12 -5.56 12.00
C GLY A 153 1.83 -4.70 13.06
N SER A 154 2.30 -3.50 12.68
CA SER A 154 3.11 -2.65 13.56
C SER A 154 2.78 -1.17 13.38
N GLU A 155 2.70 -0.44 14.49
CA GLU A 155 2.51 1.02 14.50
C GLU A 155 3.73 1.81 13.99
N LYS A 156 4.89 1.17 13.77
CA LYS A 156 6.15 1.84 13.39
C LYS A 156 6.08 2.65 12.10
N ALA A 157 5.17 2.29 11.19
CA ALA A 157 5.00 2.99 9.92
C ALA A 157 4.04 4.19 10.03
N LEU A 158 3.32 4.35 11.16
CA LEU A 158 2.47 5.51 11.38
C LEU A 158 3.33 6.75 11.62
N VAL A 159 3.05 7.81 10.87
CA VAL A 159 3.72 9.10 11.01
C VAL A 159 2.72 10.11 11.51
N ASP A 160 3.06 10.80 12.61
CA ASP A 160 2.27 11.93 13.11
C ASP A 160 2.78 13.22 12.47
N LEU A 161 2.13 13.62 11.38
CA LEU A 161 2.41 14.90 10.73
C LEU A 161 1.73 16.03 11.49
N GLN A 162 2.41 17.17 11.59
CA GLN A 162 1.85 18.41 12.11
C GLN A 162 1.68 19.39 10.97
N VAL A 163 0.45 19.54 10.49
CA VAL A 163 0.12 20.49 9.44
C VAL A 163 -0.14 21.84 10.08
N SER A 164 0.55 22.87 9.57
CA SER A 164 0.44 24.24 10.07
C SER A 164 -0.94 24.84 9.79
N ASP A 165 -1.50 25.55 10.79
CA ASP A 165 -2.80 26.25 10.74
C ASP A 165 -2.91 27.31 9.63
N LYS A 166 -1.81 27.61 8.92
CA LYS A 166 -1.83 28.43 7.71
C LYS A 166 -2.62 27.79 6.55
N PHE A 167 -2.88 26.49 6.61
CA PHE A 167 -3.68 25.76 5.62
C PHE A 167 -5.10 25.58 6.13
N LEU A 168 -6.09 25.92 5.30
CA LEU A 168 -7.51 25.84 5.67
C LEU A 168 -7.99 24.42 6.01
N TRP A 169 -7.25 23.39 5.56
CA TRP A 169 -7.55 21.99 5.81
C TRP A 169 -6.78 21.40 7.00
N ALA A 170 -5.93 22.19 7.68
CA ALA A 170 -5.05 21.70 8.73
C ALA A 170 -5.81 21.06 9.91
N GLU A 171 -6.82 21.75 10.44
CA GLU A 171 -7.63 21.25 11.56
C GLU A 171 -8.33 19.92 11.21
N ALA A 172 -9.00 19.87 10.06
CA ALA A 172 -9.70 18.67 9.60
C ALA A 172 -8.73 17.49 9.38
N PHE A 173 -7.56 17.74 8.78
CA PHE A 173 -6.55 16.69 8.58
C PHE A 173 -5.93 16.24 9.90
N ASN A 174 -5.53 17.17 10.77
CA ASN A 174 -4.92 16.83 12.05
C ASN A 174 -5.88 16.03 12.92
N GLY A 175 -7.18 16.38 12.94
CA GLY A 175 -8.23 15.59 13.58
C GLY A 175 -8.36 14.19 13.00
N LEU A 176 -8.50 14.06 11.67
CA LEU A 176 -8.61 12.76 11.00
C LEU A 176 -7.39 11.86 11.28
N GLN A 177 -6.18 12.42 11.20
CA GLN A 177 -4.95 11.67 11.47
C GLN A 177 -4.91 11.20 12.93
N LEU A 178 -5.28 12.05 13.89
CA LEU A 178 -5.32 11.69 15.30
C LEU A 178 -6.28 10.54 15.56
N ASP A 179 -7.48 10.60 14.99
CA ASP A 179 -8.50 9.55 15.15
C ASP A 179 -8.04 8.23 14.52
N VAL A 180 -7.59 8.26 13.27
CA VAL A 180 -7.17 7.04 12.54
C VAL A 180 -5.90 6.44 13.14
N ASN A 181 -4.85 7.25 13.39
CA ASN A 181 -3.63 6.74 14.00
C ASN A 181 -3.90 6.25 15.43
N GLY A 182 -4.79 6.91 16.17
CA GLY A 182 -5.23 6.51 17.51
C GLY A 182 -5.85 5.11 17.49
N GLU A 183 -6.84 4.90 16.63
CA GLU A 183 -7.52 3.61 16.49
C GLU A 183 -6.54 2.49 16.10
N VAL A 184 -5.66 2.73 15.12
CA VAL A 184 -4.67 1.73 14.68
C VAL A 184 -3.71 1.36 15.81
N ARG A 185 -3.23 2.35 16.59
CA ARG A 185 -2.35 2.12 17.74
C ARG A 185 -3.07 1.33 18.83
N ASP A 186 -4.31 1.69 19.12
CA ASP A 186 -5.10 1.02 20.14
C ASP A 186 -5.38 -0.43 19.74
N LEU A 187 -5.69 -0.73 18.47
CA LEU A 187 -5.82 -2.11 17.99
C LEU A 187 -4.56 -2.94 18.27
N PHE A 188 -3.36 -2.41 17.98
CA PHE A 188 -2.11 -3.12 18.23
C PHE A 188 -1.77 -3.24 19.72
N ARG A 189 -2.08 -2.23 20.54
CA ARG A 189 -1.91 -2.28 22.00
C ARG A 189 -2.77 -3.36 22.66
N HIS A 190 -3.98 -3.60 22.14
CA HIS A 190 -4.86 -4.66 22.60
C HIS A 190 -4.50 -6.05 22.06
N GLY A 191 -3.36 -6.18 21.36
CA GLY A 191 -2.82 -7.45 20.90
C GLY A 191 -3.38 -7.94 19.57
N SER A 192 -4.10 -7.09 18.83
CA SER A 192 -4.45 -7.44 17.45
C SER A 192 -3.18 -7.60 16.61
N LYS A 193 -3.16 -8.64 15.78
CA LYS A 193 -2.02 -8.94 14.89
C LYS A 193 -2.10 -8.18 13.57
N THR A 194 -3.27 -7.68 13.20
CA THR A 194 -3.51 -7.00 11.93
C THR A 194 -4.73 -6.07 12.02
N VAL A 195 -4.76 -5.04 11.19
CA VAL A 195 -5.95 -4.20 10.98
C VAL A 195 -6.87 -4.77 9.90
N LEU A 196 -6.42 -5.79 9.17
CA LEU A 196 -7.15 -6.42 8.08
C LEU A 196 -8.16 -7.42 8.63
N LYS A 197 -9.39 -6.97 8.89
CA LYS A 197 -10.46 -7.81 9.47
C LYS A 197 -10.72 -9.09 8.69
N ASP A 198 -10.64 -9.04 7.36
CA ASP A 198 -10.81 -10.23 6.52
C ASP A 198 -9.69 -11.26 6.73
N LEU A 199 -8.44 -10.79 6.95
CA LEU A 199 -7.33 -11.67 7.29
C LEU A 199 -7.47 -12.27 8.69
N GLU A 200 -7.95 -11.47 9.66
CA GLU A 200 -8.23 -11.94 11.02
C GLU A 200 -9.36 -12.99 11.04
N ALA A 201 -10.38 -12.83 10.20
CA ALA A 201 -11.43 -13.83 10.00
C ALA A 201 -10.85 -15.14 9.41
N VAL A 202 -9.98 -15.05 8.40
CA VAL A 202 -9.29 -16.22 7.84
C VAL A 202 -8.41 -16.91 8.89
N ASP A 203 -7.60 -16.17 9.65
CA ASP A 203 -6.76 -16.70 10.74
C ASP A 203 -7.61 -17.43 11.80
N SER A 204 -8.77 -16.88 12.14
CA SER A 204 -9.73 -17.52 13.05
C SER A 204 -10.29 -18.82 12.49
N CYS A 205 -10.67 -18.85 11.20
CA CYS A 205 -11.10 -20.07 10.52
C CYS A 205 -10.00 -21.14 10.50
N VAL A 206 -8.75 -20.74 10.20
CA VAL A 206 -7.60 -21.65 10.19
C VAL A 206 -7.36 -22.24 11.57
N LYS A 207 -7.37 -21.43 12.63
CA LYS A 207 -7.21 -21.90 14.02
C LYS A 207 -8.32 -22.86 14.46
N ASN A 208 -9.54 -22.69 13.97
CA ASN A 208 -10.66 -23.60 14.25
C ASN A 208 -10.53 -24.91 13.47
N LEU A 209 -10.07 -24.86 12.21
CA LEU A 209 -9.93 -26.03 11.35
C LEU A 209 -8.70 -26.87 11.68
N HIS A 210 -7.58 -26.23 12.06
CA HIS A 210 -6.31 -26.88 12.36
C HIS A 210 -6.42 -28.11 13.29
N PRO A 211 -7.02 -28.02 14.49
CA PRO A 211 -7.15 -29.17 15.39
C PRO A 211 -8.07 -30.28 14.84
N LEU A 212 -9.00 -29.95 13.94
CA LEU A 212 -9.89 -30.93 13.30
C LEU A 212 -9.17 -31.74 12.20
N THR A 213 -8.02 -31.26 11.74
CA THR A 213 -7.19 -31.95 10.75
C THR A 213 -6.08 -32.80 11.37
N SER A 214 -5.88 -32.71 12.69
CA SER A 214 -4.90 -33.53 13.40
C SER A 214 -5.37 -34.98 13.50
N THR A 215 -4.53 -35.92 13.07
CA THR A 215 -4.80 -37.37 13.05
C THR A 215 -4.62 -38.04 14.42
N GLY A 216 -5.31 -37.49 15.44
CA GLY A 216 -5.39 -38.05 16.79
C GLY A 216 -6.36 -39.25 16.89
N ALA A 217 -6.43 -39.87 18.08
CA ALA A 217 -7.20 -41.10 18.32
C ALA A 217 -8.73 -40.94 18.21
N ASP A 218 -9.25 -39.70 18.32
CA ASP A 218 -10.67 -39.40 18.18
C ASP A 218 -10.95 -38.85 16.77
N GLN A 219 -11.83 -39.52 16.04
CA GLN A 219 -12.22 -39.09 14.71
C GLN A 219 -12.99 -37.74 14.80
N PRO A 220 -12.58 -36.71 14.05
CA PRO A 220 -13.23 -35.40 14.07
C PRO A 220 -14.72 -35.53 13.73
N ASP A 221 -15.56 -34.74 14.40
CA ASP A 221 -16.97 -34.59 14.04
C ASP A 221 -17.07 -34.10 12.59
N ALA A 222 -17.65 -34.93 11.72
CA ALA A 222 -17.77 -34.69 10.29
C ALA A 222 -18.55 -33.41 9.97
N GLU A 223 -19.60 -33.10 10.74
CA GLU A 223 -20.40 -31.89 10.54
C GLU A 223 -19.61 -30.65 10.96
N LYS A 224 -18.87 -30.73 12.07
CA LYS A 224 -18.00 -29.64 12.52
C LYS A 224 -16.86 -29.36 11.55
N LEU A 225 -16.26 -30.41 10.98
CA LEU A 225 -15.22 -30.30 9.95
C LEU A 225 -15.78 -29.62 8.69
N LYS A 226 -16.93 -30.11 8.20
CA LYS A 226 -17.60 -29.54 7.03
C LYS A 226 -17.94 -28.07 7.22
N HIS A 227 -18.51 -27.70 8.39
CA HIS A 227 -18.81 -26.31 8.69
C HIS A 227 -17.56 -25.43 8.72
N SER A 228 -16.48 -25.90 9.36
CA SER A 228 -15.21 -25.17 9.42
C SER A 228 -14.58 -24.96 8.04
N VAL A 229 -14.69 -25.95 7.13
CA VAL A 229 -14.20 -25.84 5.74
C VAL A 229 -15.04 -24.83 4.94
N LEU A 230 -16.36 -24.82 5.13
CA LEU A 230 -17.24 -23.83 4.49
C LEU A 230 -16.95 -22.41 4.96
N ASP A 231 -16.79 -22.22 6.27
CA ASP A 231 -16.44 -20.93 6.86
C ASP A 231 -15.09 -20.42 6.34
N LEU A 232 -14.07 -21.29 6.33
CA LEU A 232 -12.77 -20.97 5.75
C LEU A 232 -12.89 -20.56 4.28
N GLY A 233 -13.68 -21.30 3.49
CA GLY A 233 -13.93 -20.97 2.08
C GLY A 233 -14.53 -19.59 1.91
N SER A 234 -15.57 -19.27 2.69
CA SER A 234 -16.23 -17.97 2.61
C SER A 234 -15.35 -16.80 3.04
N SER A 235 -14.54 -16.97 4.09
CA SER A 235 -13.61 -15.95 4.58
C SER A 235 -12.43 -15.75 3.63
N SER A 236 -11.88 -16.85 3.09
CA SER A 236 -10.77 -16.82 2.12
C SER A 236 -11.19 -16.17 0.80
N GLU A 237 -12.40 -16.46 0.29
CA GLU A 237 -12.93 -15.81 -0.91
C GLU A 237 -13.09 -14.30 -0.74
N LYS A 238 -13.64 -13.84 0.40
CA LYS A 238 -13.77 -12.41 0.72
C LYS A 238 -12.41 -11.73 0.78
N PHE A 239 -11.46 -12.33 1.50
CA PHE A 239 -10.12 -11.78 1.63
C PHE A 239 -9.40 -11.72 0.28
N SER A 240 -9.49 -12.76 -0.55
CA SER A 240 -8.93 -12.80 -1.90
C SER A 240 -9.54 -11.71 -2.80
N ALA A 241 -10.85 -11.52 -2.76
CA ALA A 241 -11.52 -10.48 -3.54
C ALA A 241 -11.07 -9.07 -3.12
N GLY A 242 -10.90 -8.84 -1.81
CA GLY A 242 -10.35 -7.59 -1.28
C GLY A 242 -8.91 -7.33 -1.74
N LEU A 243 -8.05 -8.35 -1.71
CA LEU A 243 -6.68 -8.26 -2.21
C LEU A 243 -6.61 -7.98 -3.72
N ASP A 244 -7.50 -8.57 -4.52
CA ASP A 244 -7.55 -8.33 -5.96
C ASP A 244 -7.93 -6.88 -6.30
N ILE A 245 -8.88 -6.31 -5.55
CA ILE A 245 -9.25 -4.90 -5.68
C ILE A 245 -8.06 -4.03 -5.29
N LEU A 246 -7.45 -4.30 -4.11
CA LEU A 246 -6.33 -3.51 -3.63
C LEU A 246 -5.11 -3.60 -4.56
N SER A 247 -4.85 -4.76 -5.15
CA SER A 247 -3.78 -4.98 -6.13
C SER A 247 -3.95 -4.05 -7.34
N LYS A 248 -5.16 -3.99 -7.89
CA LYS A 248 -5.48 -3.10 -9.02
C LYS A 248 -5.32 -1.63 -8.65
N GLU A 249 -5.74 -1.24 -7.45
CA GLU A 249 -5.61 0.13 -6.95
C GLU A 249 -4.15 0.54 -6.74
N VAL A 250 -3.31 -0.35 -6.20
CA VAL A 250 -1.87 -0.11 -6.03
C VAL A 250 -1.17 0.01 -7.40
N GLU A 251 -1.51 -0.86 -8.35
CA GLU A 251 -0.96 -0.79 -9.71
C GLU A 251 -1.39 0.50 -10.42
N ASN A 252 -2.67 0.87 -10.34
CA ASN A 252 -3.15 2.13 -10.89
C ASN A 252 -2.42 3.34 -10.29
N PHE A 253 -2.25 3.35 -8.96
CA PHE A 253 -1.50 4.40 -8.27
C PHE A 253 -0.04 4.46 -8.73
N PHE A 254 0.63 3.31 -8.87
CA PHE A 254 1.99 3.23 -9.41
C PHE A 254 2.09 3.88 -10.81
N GLN A 255 1.16 3.55 -11.71
CA GLN A 255 1.14 4.11 -13.07
C GLN A 255 0.87 5.62 -13.07
N ILE A 256 0.01 6.11 -12.18
CA ILE A 256 -0.26 7.56 -12.05
C ILE A 256 1.01 8.29 -11.61
N VAL A 257 1.69 7.81 -10.55
CA VAL A 257 2.94 8.43 -10.05
C VAL A 257 4.03 8.41 -11.12
N LEU A 258 4.21 7.27 -11.80
CA LEU A 258 5.18 7.14 -12.89
C LEU A 258 4.88 8.11 -14.04
N SER A 259 3.62 8.18 -14.47
CA SER A 259 3.22 9.08 -15.55
C SER A 259 3.29 10.56 -15.18
N GLY A 260 3.11 10.92 -13.90
CA GLY A 260 3.34 12.27 -13.39
C GLY A 260 4.82 12.66 -13.48
N ARG A 261 5.71 11.73 -13.10
CA ARG A 261 7.16 11.88 -13.28
C ARG A 261 7.52 12.08 -14.75
N ASP A 262 6.98 11.26 -15.64
CA ASP A 262 7.24 11.37 -17.07
C ASP A 262 6.70 12.68 -17.66
N ALA A 263 5.54 13.16 -17.19
CA ALA A 263 4.99 14.44 -17.62
C ALA A 263 5.93 15.61 -17.27
N LEU A 264 6.51 15.60 -16.07
CA LEU A 264 7.55 16.56 -15.70
C LEU A 264 8.75 16.42 -16.65
N LEU A 265 9.33 15.24 -16.79
CA LEU A 265 10.51 15.01 -17.65
C LEU A 265 10.27 15.33 -19.14
N CYS A 266 9.04 15.20 -19.65
CA CYS A 266 8.71 15.59 -21.02
C CYS A 266 8.77 17.11 -21.23
N ASN A 267 8.38 17.89 -20.22
CA ASN A 267 8.50 19.36 -20.28
C ASN A 267 9.96 19.81 -20.46
N LEU A 268 10.95 19.08 -19.93
CA LEU A 268 12.38 19.33 -20.22
C LEU A 268 12.69 19.19 -21.71
N ARG A 269 12.33 18.03 -22.27
CA ARG A 269 12.72 17.64 -23.63
C ARG A 269 12.14 18.59 -24.68
N VAL A 270 10.88 19.01 -24.50
CA VAL A 270 10.23 19.96 -25.41
C VAL A 270 10.89 21.34 -25.34
N SER A 271 11.22 21.79 -24.13
CA SER A 271 11.82 23.10 -23.90
C SER A 271 13.25 23.19 -24.46
N ASP A 272 14.02 22.08 -24.42
CA ASP A 272 15.34 21.95 -25.03
C ASP A 272 15.31 22.00 -26.58
N VAL A 273 14.27 21.42 -27.19
CA VAL A 273 14.10 21.47 -28.65
C VAL A 273 13.70 22.89 -29.10
N GLN A 274 12.87 23.58 -28.34
CA GLN A 274 12.46 24.96 -28.63
C GLN A 274 13.62 25.95 -28.46
N SER A 275 14.42 25.82 -27.40
CA SER A 275 15.60 26.68 -27.17
C SER A 275 16.65 26.53 -28.28
N LYS A 276 16.90 25.29 -28.75
CA LYS A 276 17.79 25.02 -29.90
C LYS A 276 17.27 25.58 -31.21
N LYS A 277 15.95 25.59 -31.44
CA LYS A 277 15.33 26.20 -32.64
C LYS A 277 15.43 27.72 -32.62
N GLN A 278 15.20 28.37 -31.47
CA GLN A 278 15.34 29.83 -31.33
C GLN A 278 16.79 30.29 -31.55
N LYS A 279 17.78 29.58 -31.00
CA LYS A 279 19.21 29.90 -31.23
C LYS A 279 19.60 29.76 -32.71
N LYS A 280 19.00 28.83 -33.47
CA LYS A 280 19.25 28.70 -34.92
C LYS A 280 18.58 29.79 -35.76
N GLY A 281 17.52 30.44 -35.26
CA GLY A 281 16.83 31.53 -35.95
C GLY A 281 17.48 32.91 -35.77
N GLN A 282 18.36 33.09 -34.78
CA GLN A 282 19.06 34.35 -34.51
C GLN A 282 20.36 34.56 -35.32
N TYR A 283 20.77 33.56 -36.11
CA TYR A 283 21.94 33.63 -37.01
C TYR A 283 21.55 33.65 -38.50
N ARG A 284 20.35 34.13 -38.83
CA ARG A 284 19.90 34.37 -40.21
C ARG A 284 19.48 35.81 -40.40
#